data_AF-A0A7X5WRL7-F1
#
_entry.id   AF-A0A7X5WRL7-F1
#
_cell.length_a   1.000
_cell.length_b   1.000
_cell.length_c   1.000
_cell.angle_alpha   90.00
_cell.angle_beta   90.00
_cell.angle_gamma   90.00
#
_symmetry.space_group_name_H-M   'P 1'
#
loop_
_entity.id
_entity.type
_entity.pdbx_description
1 polymer ?
#
loop_
_entity_poly.entity_id
_entity_poly.type
_entity_poly.pdbx_seq_one_letter_code
_entity_poly.pdbx_strand_id
1 'polypeptide(L)'
;DGVQRANSGHPGMPMGMADIAVTLWGRHLVVDPTDPTWPDRDRFVLSNGHGSMLLYSLLHLAGFGLEMDELKRFRQFGSRTAGHPERDPDIGI
;
A
#
# COMPACT_ATOMS: atom_id res chain seq x y z
N ASP A 1 -0.19 -3.43 12.82
CA ASP A 1 -0.80 -2.45 13.74
C ASP A 1 -2.02 -1.72 13.18
N GLY A 2 -1.97 -1.16 11.97
CA GLY A 2 -3.13 -0.44 11.39
C GLY A 2 -4.46 -1.20 11.45
N VAL A 3 -4.46 -2.50 11.11
CA VAL A 3 -5.64 -3.38 11.22
C VAL A 3 -6.20 -3.44 12.64
N GLN A 4 -5.33 -3.56 13.66
CA GLN A 4 -5.74 -3.64 15.06
C GLN A 4 -6.28 -2.30 15.55
N ARG A 5 -5.61 -1.18 15.20
CA ARG A 5 -6.07 0.17 15.54
C ARG A 5 -7.43 0.49 14.93
N ALA A 6 -7.69 0.04 13.70
CA ALA A 6 -8.98 0.20 13.04
C ALA A 6 -10.06 -0.75 13.60
N ASN A 7 -9.69 -1.74 14.41
CA ASN A 7 -10.54 -2.86 14.82
C ASN A 7 -11.25 -3.51 13.60
N SER A 8 -10.57 -3.52 12.44
CA SER A 8 -11.14 -3.89 11.15
C SER A 8 -10.03 -4.14 10.13
N GLY A 9 -10.12 -5.22 9.36
CA GLY A 9 -9.20 -5.52 8.26
C GLY A 9 -8.71 -6.97 8.25
N HIS A 10 -7.79 -7.27 7.34
CA HIS A 10 -7.31 -8.63 7.09
C HIS A 10 -5.79 -8.70 7.35
N PRO A 11 -5.35 -9.20 8.51
CA PRO A 11 -3.93 -9.22 8.86
C PRO A 11 -3.18 -10.42 8.26
N GLY A 12 -3.88 -11.53 7.99
CA GLY A 12 -3.26 -12.80 7.58
C GLY A 12 -2.50 -12.71 6.25
N MET A 13 -3.13 -12.18 5.20
CA MET A 13 -2.49 -12.04 3.89
C MET A 13 -1.25 -11.11 3.95
N PRO A 14 -1.31 -9.89 4.55
CA PRO A 14 -0.13 -9.05 4.72
C PRO A 14 1.05 -9.76 5.40
N MET A 15 0.80 -10.55 6.43
CA MET A 15 1.86 -11.32 7.11
C MET A 15 2.43 -12.41 6.20
N GLY A 16 1.59 -13.16 5.49
CA GLY A 16 2.03 -14.27 4.64
C GLY A 16 2.72 -13.84 3.34
N MET A 17 2.46 -12.63 2.85
CA MET A 17 3.01 -12.11 1.58
C MET A 17 4.19 -11.14 1.77
N ALA A 18 4.58 -10.82 3.01
CA ALA A 18 5.61 -9.82 3.29
C ALA A 18 6.94 -10.09 2.56
N ASP A 19 7.44 -11.32 2.59
CA ASP A 19 8.72 -11.67 1.96
C ASP A 19 8.68 -11.55 0.42
N ILE A 20 7.57 -11.97 -0.18
CA ILE A 20 7.34 -11.85 -1.63
C ILE A 20 7.28 -10.38 -2.00
N ALA A 21 6.54 -9.58 -1.22
CA ALA A 21 6.38 -8.17 -1.46
C ALA A 21 7.71 -7.40 -1.36
N VAL A 22 8.50 -7.64 -0.31
CA VAL A 22 9.82 -7.02 -0.13
C VAL A 22 10.79 -7.42 -1.25
N THR A 23 10.74 -8.68 -1.68
CA THR A 23 11.56 -9.14 -2.82
C THR A 23 11.17 -8.41 -4.10
N LEU A 24 9.88 -8.35 -4.42
CA LEU A 24 9.39 -7.66 -5.62
C LEU A 24 9.69 -6.15 -5.58
N TRP A 25 9.23 -5.46 -4.54
CA TRP A 25 9.34 -4.00 -4.42
C TRP A 25 10.76 -3.52 -4.18
N GLY A 26 11.59 -4.29 -3.47
CA GLY A 26 12.96 -3.89 -3.14
C GLY A 26 14.00 -4.24 -4.19
N ARG A 27 13.70 -5.12 -5.15
CA ARG A 27 14.71 -5.66 -6.10
C ARG A 27 14.29 -5.70 -7.55
N HIS A 28 13.00 -5.71 -7.85
CA HIS A 28 12.51 -6.01 -9.21
C HIS A 28 11.60 -4.92 -9.79
N LEU A 29 10.82 -4.24 -8.96
CA LEU A 29 9.87 -3.23 -9.42
C LEU A 29 10.60 -1.93 -9.82
N VAL A 30 10.40 -1.48 -11.06
CA VAL A 30 10.90 -0.20 -11.55
C VAL A 30 9.82 0.86 -11.36
N VAL A 31 9.96 1.69 -10.32
CA VAL A 31 9.03 2.78 -10.00
C VAL A 31 9.78 4.02 -9.53
N ASP A 32 9.13 5.17 -9.67
CA ASP A 32 9.60 6.44 -9.09
C ASP A 32 8.54 6.93 -8.09
N PRO A 33 8.82 6.95 -6.77
CA PRO A 33 7.88 7.45 -5.77
C PRO A 33 7.63 8.96 -5.88
N THR A 34 8.53 9.70 -6.55
CA THR A 34 8.39 11.16 -6.80
C THR A 34 7.60 11.47 -8.08
N ASP A 35 7.48 10.50 -8.99
CA ASP A 35 6.52 10.51 -10.10
C ASP A 35 5.71 9.19 -10.16
N PRO A 36 4.72 9.02 -9.27
CA PRO A 36 3.86 7.83 -9.24
C PRO A 36 3.07 7.60 -10.54
N THR A 37 3.02 8.60 -11.41
CA THR A 37 2.29 8.57 -12.67
C THR A 37 3.17 8.32 -13.89
N TRP A 38 4.50 8.23 -13.72
CA TRP A 38 5.47 7.98 -14.78
C TRP A 38 4.98 6.91 -15.76
N PRO A 39 4.78 7.24 -17.06
CA PRO A 39 4.14 6.31 -17.99
C PRO A 39 4.82 4.95 -18.12
N ASP A 40 6.15 4.88 -18.02
CA ASP A 40 6.94 3.67 -18.27
C ASP A 40 7.32 2.90 -16.99
N ARG A 41 6.76 3.26 -15.83
CA ARG A 41 6.95 2.48 -14.59
C ARG A 41 6.37 1.07 -14.70
N ASP A 42 6.85 0.14 -13.90
CA ASP A 42 6.16 -1.12 -13.71
C ASP A 42 4.79 -0.91 -13.04
N ARG A 43 3.80 -1.72 -13.41
CA ARG A 43 2.45 -1.67 -12.82
C ARG A 43 2.27 -2.81 -11.81
N PHE A 44 2.11 -2.44 -10.55
CA PHE A 44 1.76 -3.38 -9.48
C PHE A 44 0.24 -3.41 -9.28
N VAL A 45 -0.36 -4.60 -9.27
CA VAL A 45 -1.79 -4.78 -9.00
C VAL A 45 -1.97 -5.80 -7.88
N LEU A 46 -2.50 -5.34 -6.74
CA LEU A 46 -2.88 -6.22 -5.64
C LEU A 46 -4.28 -6.81 -5.88
N SER A 47 -4.37 -7.86 -6.68
CA SER A 47 -5.65 -8.49 -7.06
C SER A 47 -6.46 -8.96 -5.85
N ASN A 48 -5.80 -9.50 -4.83
CA ASN A 48 -6.37 -9.83 -3.53
C ASN A 48 -6.42 -8.60 -2.61
N GLY A 49 -7.15 -7.56 -3.03
CA GLY A 49 -7.17 -6.23 -2.39
C GLY A 49 -7.58 -6.19 -0.92
N HIS A 50 -8.07 -7.29 -0.35
CA HIS A 50 -8.39 -7.37 1.08
C HIS A 50 -7.14 -7.21 1.98
N GLY A 51 -5.94 -7.54 1.49
CA GLY A 51 -4.68 -7.27 2.19
C GLY A 51 -4.10 -5.88 1.92
N SER A 52 -4.98 -4.89 1.79
CA SER A 52 -4.68 -3.47 1.55
C SER A 52 -3.59 -2.89 2.45
N MET A 53 -3.52 -3.30 3.72
CA MET A 53 -2.48 -2.86 4.66
C MET A 53 -1.06 -3.20 4.20
N LEU A 54 -0.87 -4.29 3.44
CA LEU A 54 0.42 -4.60 2.82
C LEU A 54 0.81 -3.53 1.79
N LEU A 55 -0.10 -3.22 0.86
CA LEU A 55 0.13 -2.20 -0.17
C LEU A 55 0.41 -0.84 0.47
N TYR A 56 -0.40 -0.40 1.43
CA TYR A 56 -0.19 0.89 2.10
C TYR A 56 1.16 0.94 2.83
N SER A 57 1.56 -0.16 3.47
CA SER A 57 2.87 -0.24 4.13
C SER A 57 4.02 -0.17 3.14
N LEU A 58 3.91 -0.83 1.98
CA LEU A 58 4.91 -0.77 0.90
C LEU A 58 5.01 0.64 0.32
N LEU A 59 3.89 1.30 0.02
CA LEU A 59 3.87 2.66 -0.50
C LEU A 59 4.53 3.65 0.46
N HIS A 60 4.19 3.58 1.74
CA HIS A 60 4.82 4.40 2.77
C HIS A 60 6.33 4.16 2.85
N LEU A 61 6.77 2.90 2.90
CA LEU A 61 8.19 2.55 3.01
C LEU A 61 8.99 2.86 1.74
N ALA A 62 8.37 2.77 0.57
CA ALA A 62 8.98 3.09 -0.72
C ALA A 62 9.04 4.60 -0.99
N GLY A 63 8.52 5.44 -0.08
CA GLY A 63 8.61 6.89 -0.17
C GLY A 63 7.55 7.55 -1.05
N PHE A 64 6.49 6.83 -1.41
CA PHE A 64 5.31 7.47 -2.00
C PHE A 64 4.70 8.44 -0.99
N GLY A 65 3.90 9.40 -1.45
CA GLY A 65 3.27 10.45 -0.62
C GLY A 65 2.23 9.98 0.40
N LEU A 66 2.34 8.74 0.90
CA LEU A 66 1.50 8.13 1.91
C LEU A 66 2.20 8.18 3.27
N GLU A 67 1.82 9.14 4.09
CA GLU A 67 2.44 9.36 5.40
C GLU A 67 2.02 8.31 6.44
N MET A 68 2.82 8.19 7.50
CA MET A 68 2.54 7.28 8.63
C MET A 68 1.19 7.57 9.30
N ASP A 69 0.74 8.83 9.31
CA ASP A 69 -0.55 9.18 9.89
C ASP A 69 -1.74 8.66 9.08
N GLU A 70 -1.59 8.48 7.76
CA GLU A 70 -2.59 7.79 6.94
C GLU A 70 -2.67 6.30 7.30
N LEU A 71 -1.54 5.64 7.59
CA LEU A 71 -1.55 4.24 8.07
C LEU A 71 -2.26 4.09 9.43
N LYS A 72 -2.09 5.07 10.32
CA LYS A 72 -2.80 5.12 11.61
C LYS A 72 -4.30 5.38 11.43
N ARG A 73 -4.70 5.98 10.32
CA ARG A 73 -6.09 6.27 9.93
C ARG A 73 -6.71 5.21 9.02
N PHE A 74 -6.15 4.01 8.97
CA PHE A 74 -6.71 2.90 8.21
C PHE A 74 -8.21 2.70 8.46
N ARG A 75 -8.98 2.60 7.36
CA ARG A 75 -10.45 2.43 7.35
C ARG A 75 -11.23 3.53 8.06
N GLN A 76 -10.62 4.70 8.28
CA GLN A 76 -11.32 5.84 8.84
C GLN A 76 -11.89 6.72 7.73
N PHE A 77 -13.00 7.40 8.01
CA PHE A 77 -13.63 8.31 7.06
C PHE A 77 -12.65 9.40 6.60
N GLY A 78 -12.59 9.63 5.29
CA GLY A 78 -11.70 10.61 4.66
C GLY A 78 -10.21 10.27 4.74
N SER A 79 -9.83 9.06 5.15
CA SER A 79 -8.45 8.57 4.98
C SER A 79 -8.21 8.11 3.54
N ARG A 80 -6.95 8.14 3.12
CA ARG A 80 -6.47 7.57 1.85
C ARG A 80 -6.22 6.06 1.95
N THR A 81 -6.34 5.50 3.15
CA THR A 81 -6.12 4.08 3.47
C THR A 81 -7.45 3.36 3.69
N ALA A 82 -8.25 3.30 2.62
CA ALA A 82 -9.54 2.62 2.58
C ALA A 82 -9.43 1.10 2.88
N GLY A 83 -10.59 0.44 3.04
CA GLY A 83 -10.61 -0.98 3.41
C GLY A 83 -10.05 -1.92 2.35
N HIS A 84 -10.20 -1.55 1.09
CA HIS A 84 -9.56 -2.10 -0.10
C HIS A 84 -8.90 -0.93 -0.85
N PRO A 85 -7.85 -1.16 -1.67
CA PRO A 85 -7.23 -0.07 -2.44
C PRO A 85 -8.24 0.54 -3.42
N GLU A 86 -8.34 1.86 -3.40
CA GLU A 86 -9.12 2.67 -4.33
C GLU A 86 -8.12 3.47 -5.18
N ARG A 87 -8.34 3.54 -6.50
CA ARG A 87 -7.40 4.18 -7.42
C ARG A 87 -7.11 5.62 -6.99
N ASP A 88 -5.87 5.89 -6.63
CA ASP A 88 -5.35 7.15 -6.12
C ASP A 88 -3.94 7.38 -6.70
N PRO A 89 -3.86 8.00 -7.90
CA PRO A 89 -2.60 8.17 -8.62
C PRO A 89 -1.56 8.97 -7.85
N ASP A 90 -1.96 9.86 -6.93
CA ASP A 90 -1.06 10.74 -6.19
C ASP A 90 -0.20 9.96 -5.18
N ILE A 91 -0.60 8.75 -4.80
CA ILE A 91 0.16 7.82 -3.94
C ILE A 91 0.50 6.51 -4.64
N GLY A 92 0.35 6.43 -5.96
CA GLY A 92 0.72 5.24 -6.72
C GLY A 92 -0.28 4.08 -6.63
N ILE A 93 -1.57 4.36 -6.37
CA ILE A 93 -2.67 3.37 -6.40
C ILE A 93 -3.51 3.50 -7.68
#